data_AF-A0A7L3ZPQ9-F1
#
_entry.id   AF-A0A7L3ZPQ9-F1
#
_cell.length_a   1.000
_cell.length_b   1.000
_cell.length_c   1.000
_cell.angle_alpha   90.00
_cell.angle_beta   90.00
_cell.angle_gamma   90.00
#
_symmetry.space_group_name_H-M   'P 1'
#
loop_
_entity.id
_entity.type
_entity.pdbx_description
1 polymer ?
#
loop_
_entity_poly.entity_id
_entity_poly.type
_entity_poly.pdbx_seq_one_letter_code
_entity_poly.pdbx_strand_id
1 'polypeptide(L)'
;GNSGLGFSIAGGTDNPHIGDDSSIFITKIIAGGAAAQDGRLRYDDFLCWVNSVCLEEVTHEEAVTALKNTSDFVYLKVAKPTSMFMNDSYAPPDITN
;
A
#
# COMPACT_ATOMS: atom_id res chain seq x y z
N GLY A 1 11.94 -6.61 20.44
CA GLY A 1 10.88 -7.56 20.11
C GLY A 1 10.05 -6.98 18.99
N ASN A 2 9.91 -7.72 17.88
CA ASN A 2 8.93 -7.60 16.79
C ASN A 2 8.24 -6.25 16.50
N SER A 3 8.96 -5.14 16.49
CA SER A 3 8.43 -3.84 16.05
C SER A 3 8.42 -3.79 14.51
N GLY A 4 7.49 -4.49 13.88
CA GLY A 4 7.28 -4.35 12.43
C GLY A 4 6.95 -2.89 12.07
N LEU A 5 6.98 -2.57 10.78
CA LEU A 5 6.79 -1.20 10.28
C LEU A 5 5.43 -0.58 10.61
N GLY A 6 4.49 -1.37 11.16
CA GLY A 6 3.20 -0.88 11.64
C GLY A 6 2.14 -0.75 10.55
N PHE A 7 2.33 -1.40 9.40
CA PHE A 7 1.36 -1.46 8.33
C PHE A 7 1.36 -2.82 7.62
N SER A 8 0.34 -3.09 6.81
CA SER A 8 0.23 -4.26 5.95
C SER A 8 0.16 -3.84 4.49
N ILE A 9 0.65 -4.72 3.60
CA ILE A 9 0.62 -4.50 2.16
C ILE A 9 -0.18 -5.58 1.43
N ALA A 10 -0.71 -5.25 0.26
CA ALA A 10 -1.23 -6.17 -0.75
C ALA A 10 -0.80 -5.71 -2.14
N GLY A 11 -1.03 -6.53 -3.16
CA GLY A 11 -0.59 -6.23 -4.52
C GLY A 11 0.72 -6.92 -4.87
N GLY A 12 1.16 -6.69 -6.10
CA GLY A 12 2.26 -7.38 -6.76
C GLY A 12 1.83 -7.91 -8.13
N THR A 13 2.77 -8.11 -9.03
CA THR A 13 2.50 -8.64 -10.39
C THR A 13 1.91 -10.05 -10.41
N ASP A 14 2.18 -10.82 -9.35
CA ASP A 14 1.65 -12.17 -9.10
C ASP A 14 0.32 -12.17 -8.34
N ASN A 15 -0.02 -11.07 -7.66
CA ASN A 15 -1.21 -10.96 -6.83
C ASN A 15 -1.75 -9.52 -6.84
N PRO A 16 -2.28 -9.04 -7.98
CA PRO A 16 -2.77 -7.67 -8.11
C PRO A 16 -3.93 -7.41 -7.15
N HIS A 17 -3.92 -6.23 -6.51
CA HIS A 17 -4.91 -5.90 -5.48
C HIS A 17 -6.18 -5.27 -6.07
N ILE A 18 -6.02 -4.45 -7.11
CA ILE A 18 -7.11 -3.69 -7.74
C ILE A 18 -7.13 -3.97 -9.24
N GLY A 19 -8.01 -4.87 -9.69
CA GLY A 19 -8.09 -5.24 -11.10
C GLY A 19 -6.76 -5.79 -11.63
N ASP A 20 -6.24 -5.17 -12.69
CA ASP A 20 -4.93 -5.49 -13.28
C ASP A 20 -3.78 -4.61 -12.72
N ASP A 21 -4.01 -3.89 -11.62
CA ASP A 21 -2.98 -3.05 -10.98
C ASP A 21 -2.07 -3.90 -10.07
N SER A 22 -0.82 -4.03 -10.52
CA SER A 22 0.32 -4.71 -9.91
C SER A 22 0.98 -3.92 -8.77
N SER A 23 0.55 -2.68 -8.51
CA SER A 23 1.15 -1.81 -7.49
C SER A 23 1.06 -2.41 -6.09
N ILE A 24 1.95 -1.99 -5.19
CA ILE A 24 1.96 -2.43 -3.79
C ILE A 24 1.16 -1.45 -2.93
N PHE A 25 0.00 -1.87 -2.43
CA PHE A 25 -0.96 -1.05 -1.69
C PHE A 25 -0.81 -1.23 -0.18
N ILE A 26 -0.99 -0.16 0.58
CA ILE A 26 -1.15 -0.22 2.03
C ILE A 26 -2.61 -0.56 2.36
N THR A 27 -2.83 -1.76 2.90
CA THR A 27 -4.17 -2.26 3.24
C THR A 27 -4.52 -2.14 4.72
N LYS A 28 -3.55 -1.81 5.57
CA LYS A 28 -3.79 -1.62 7.00
C LYS A 28 -2.71 -0.77 7.63
N ILE A 29 -3.11 0.11 8.55
CA ILE A 29 -2.22 0.77 9.51
C ILE A 29 -2.52 0.19 10.89
N ILE A 30 -1.49 -0.29 11.58
CA ILE A 30 -1.60 -0.91 12.91
C ILE A 30 -1.61 0.19 13.96
N ALA A 31 -2.73 0.32 14.69
CA ALA A 31 -2.86 1.28 15.77
C ALA A 31 -1.74 1.12 16.82
N GLY A 32 -1.09 2.22 17.19
CA GLY A 32 0.06 2.22 18.09
C GLY A 32 1.38 1.71 17.48
N GLY A 33 1.39 1.27 16.22
CA GLY A 33 2.61 0.89 15.49
C GLY A 33 3.38 2.09 14.94
N ALA A 34 4.59 1.86 14.43
CA ALA A 34 5.49 2.91 13.95
C ALA A 34 4.85 3.80 12.86
N ALA A 35 4.23 3.19 11.84
CA ALA A 35 3.51 3.95 10.80
C ALA A 35 2.32 4.76 11.33
N ALA A 36 1.60 4.27 12.35
CA ALA A 36 0.50 5.01 12.97
C ALA A 36 1.01 6.20 13.78
N GLN A 37 2.11 6.02 14.51
CA GLN A 37 2.75 7.08 15.29
C GLN A 37 3.36 8.16 14.39
N ASP A 38 3.94 7.78 13.24
CA ASP A 38 4.42 8.70 12.23
C ASP A 38 3.27 9.47 11.55
N GLY A 39 2.15 8.79 11.30
CA GLY A 39 0.90 9.43 10.89
C GLY A 39 0.89 9.99 9.47
N ARG A 40 1.91 9.72 8.62
CA ARG A 40 1.92 10.14 7.20
C ARG A 40 1.34 9.11 6.24
N LEU A 41 1.47 7.82 6.58
CA LEU A 41 0.91 6.71 5.81
C LEU A 41 -0.61 6.58 6.01
N ARG A 42 -1.31 6.20 4.94
CA ARG A 42 -2.76 6.01 4.90
C ARG A 42 -3.11 4.71 4.21
N TYR A 43 -4.33 4.26 4.46
CA TYR A 43 -4.97 3.20 3.68
C TYR A 43 -5.05 3.64 2.21
N ASP A 44 -4.88 2.70 1.29
CA ASP A 44 -4.81 2.87 -0.17
C ASP A 44 -3.61 3.66 -0.70
N ASP A 45 -2.64 4.04 0.13
CA ASP A 45 -1.37 4.54 -0.40
C ASP A 45 -0.64 3.45 -1.19
N PHE A 46 0.01 3.81 -2.30
CA PHE A 46 0.84 2.88 -3.07
C PHE A 46 2.31 3.10 -2.75
N LEU A 47 3.04 2.03 -2.44
CA LEU A 47 4.48 2.05 -2.22
C LEU A 47 5.19 1.97 -3.57
N CYS A 48 5.88 3.05 -3.94
CA CYS A 48 6.70 3.08 -5.14
C CYS A 48 8.13 2.62 -4.85
N TRP A 49 8.67 2.99 -3.68
CA TRP A 49 10.06 2.66 -3.30
C TRP A 49 10.18 2.36 -1.81
N VAL A 50 11.08 1.44 -1.49
CA VAL A 50 11.54 1.14 -0.13
C VAL A 50 13.06 1.29 -0.11
N ASN A 51 13.55 2.28 0.63
CA ASN A 51 14.95 2.70 0.65
C ASN A 51 15.47 2.95 -0.77
N SER A 52 16.35 2.09 -1.27
CA SER A 52 16.94 2.14 -2.61
C SER A 52 16.36 1.10 -3.57
N VAL A 53 15.26 0.44 -3.21
CA VAL A 53 14.61 -0.60 -4.01
C VAL A 53 13.32 -0.04 -4.62
N CYS A 54 13.18 -0.16 -5.93
CA CYS A 54 11.95 0.15 -6.66
C CYS A 54 10.95 -0.98 -6.47
N LEU A 55 9.69 -0.64 -6.18
CA LEU A 55 8.58 -1.59 -6.05
C LEU A 55 7.58 -1.48 -7.23
N GLU A 56 8.00 -0.91 -8.35
CA GLU A 56 7.21 -0.93 -9.58
C GLU A 56 7.37 -2.29 -10.26
N GLU A 57 6.24 -2.90 -10.69
CA GLU A 57 6.21 -4.19 -11.39
C GLU A 57 6.94 -5.35 -10.68
N VAL A 58 6.93 -5.33 -9.34
CA VAL A 58 7.51 -6.41 -8.52
C VAL A 58 6.45 -7.41 -8.08
N THR A 59 6.87 -8.61 -7.74
CA THR A 59 6.01 -9.59 -7.06
C THR A 59 5.72 -9.17 -5.62
N HIS A 60 4.66 -9.74 -5.05
CA HIS A 60 4.29 -9.55 -3.65
C HIS A 60 5.43 -9.94 -2.72
N GLU A 61 6.08 -11.08 -2.98
CA GLU A 61 7.19 -11.58 -2.18
C GLU A 61 8.43 -10.67 -2.22
N GLU A 62 8.74 -10.09 -3.38
CA GLU A 62 9.84 -9.13 -3.53
C GLU A 62 9.57 -7.85 -2.72
N ALA A 63 8.34 -7.33 -2.76
CA ALA A 63 7.95 -6.18 -1.95
C ALA A 63 8.05 -6.46 -0.45
N VAL A 64 7.58 -7.64 -0.01
CA VAL A 64 7.71 -8.10 1.38
C VAL A 64 9.18 -8.24 1.78
N THR A 65 10.02 -8.77 0.90
CA THR A 65 11.45 -8.94 1.14
C THR A 65 12.15 -7.59 1.25
N ALA A 66 11.83 -6.63 0.39
CA ALA A 66 12.36 -5.28 0.45
C ALA A 66 12.00 -4.58 1.77
N LEU A 67 10.76 -4.72 2.27
CA LEU A 67 10.32 -4.17 3.54
C LEU A 67 10.94 -4.88 4.76
N LYS A 68 11.17 -6.19 4.68
CA LYS A 68 11.83 -6.97 5.74
C LYS A 68 13.32 -6.70 5.81
N ASN A 69 13.97 -6.43 4.67
CA ASN A 69 15.40 -6.17 4.59
C ASN A 69 15.73 -4.69 4.86
N THR A 70 15.04 -4.10 5.84
CA THR A 70 15.23 -2.70 6.24
C THR A 70 15.84 -2.64 7.64
N SER A 71 16.65 -1.59 7.88
CA SER A 71 17.28 -1.33 9.18
C SER A 71 16.33 -0.56 10.10
N ASP A 72 16.84 0.01 11.18
CA ASP A 72 16.03 0.79 12.15
C ASP A 72 15.28 1.98 11.51
N PHE A 73 15.75 2.47 10.36
CA PHE A 73 15.11 3.52 9.59
C PHE A 73 14.73 3.03 8.19
N VAL A 74 13.52 3.37 7.76
CA VAL A 74 13.00 3.04 6.44
C VAL A 74 12.55 4.31 5.73
N TYR A 75 13.04 4.52 4.52
CA TYR A 75 12.59 5.57 3.63
C TYR A 75 11.56 4.99 2.67
N LEU A 76 10.33 5.48 2.75
CA LEU A 76 9.25 5.06 1.87
C LEU A 76 8.91 6.19 0.93
N LYS A 77 8.89 5.91 -0.37
CA LYS A 77 8.26 6.79 -1.35
C LYS A 77 6.88 6.23 -1.65
N VAL A 78 5.85 7.01 -1.33
CA VAL A 78 4.46 6.62 -1.57
C VAL A 78 3.78 7.56 -2.56
N ALA A 79 2.95 6.99 -3.42
CA ALA A 79 1.97 7.73 -4.20
C ALA A 79 0.65 7.74 -3.44
N LYS A 80 0.03 8.93 -3.33
CA LYS A 80 -1.32 9.06 -2.81
C LYS A 80 -2.28 8.87 -3.98
N PRO A 81 -3.23 7.92 -3.95
CA PRO A 81 -4.33 7.96 -4.89
C PRO A 81 -4.99 9.33 -4.76
N THR A 82 -4.95 10.12 -5.85
CA THR A 82 -5.69 11.38 -5.90
C THR A 82 -7.14 11.03 -5.58
N SER A 83 -7.71 11.68 -4.58
CA SER A 83 -9.07 11.49 -4.05
C SER A 83 -10.21 11.69 -5.08
N MET A 84 -9.90 11.72 -6.37
CA MET A 84 -10.82 11.97 -7.47
C MET A 84 -11.48 10.70 -8.04
N PHE A 85 -11.12 9.49 -7.60
CA PHE A 85 -11.70 8.26 -8.16
C PHE A 85 -12.66 7.48 -7.24
N MET A 86 -12.96 7.97 -6.04
CA MET A 86 -13.80 7.22 -5.09
C MET A 86 -15.17 7.83 -4.79
N ASN A 87 -15.59 8.90 -5.46
CA ASN A 87 -16.80 9.61 -5.02
C ASN A 87 -18.02 9.71 -5.96
N ASP A 88 -18.07 9.13 -7.17
CA ASP A 88 -19.29 9.35 -8.00
C ASP A 88 -19.78 8.25 -8.99
N SER A 89 -19.26 7.01 -9.02
CA SER A 89 -19.66 6.08 -10.13
C SER A 89 -20.06 4.64 -9.80
N TYR A 90 -20.25 4.26 -8.54
CA TYR A 90 -20.87 2.97 -8.18
C TYR A 90 -22.23 3.16 -7.49
N ALA A 91 -23.08 4.01 -8.05
CA ALA A 91 -24.52 3.85 -7.83
C ALA A 91 -24.96 2.62 -8.65
N PRO A 92 -25.54 1.56 -8.05
CA PRO A 92 -26.17 0.52 -8.84
C PRO A 92 -27.23 1.18 -9.74
N PRO A 93 -27.44 0.74 -10.98
CA PRO A 93 -28.53 1.26 -11.79
C PRO A 93 -29.81 1.07 -10.99
N ASP A 94 -30.47 2.17 -10.65
CA ASP A 94 -31.77 2.17 -10.01
C ASP A 94 -32.76 1.65 -11.07
N ILE A 95 -33.00 0.33 -11.08
CA ILE A 95 -33.98 -0.28 -11.98
C ILE A 95 -35.35 -0.05 -11.35
N THR A 96 -35.82 1.19 -11.43
CA THR A 96 -37.25 1.51 -11.27
C THR A 96 -37.86 1.64 -12.65
N ASN A 97 -38.51 0.56 -13.09
CA ASN A 97 -39.67 0.62 -13.97
C ASN A 97 -40.57 -0.60 -13.75
#